data_AF-A0AAX1JCC2-F1
#
_entry.id   AF-A0AAX1JCC2-F1
#
_cell.length_a   1.000
_cell.length_b   1.000
_cell.length_c   1.000
_cell.angle_alpha   90.00
_cell.angle_beta   90.00
_cell.angle_gamma   90.00
#
_symmetry.space_group_name_H-M   'P 1'
#
loop_
_entity.id
_entity.type
_entity.pdbx_description
1 polymer ?
#
loop_
_entity_poly.entity_id
_entity_poly.type
_entity_poly.pdbx_seq_one_letter_code
_entity_poly.pdbx_strand_id
1 'polypeptide(L)'
;MLTPVTRLAPPAFELLAQTTRTVIDLIHARVLADFPNLRIIVSHAAATLPVIATRVDLFGAVANPGAPNRPSIRSSLSQMHYDLAGAPVDEQLGALLSVADQTHQHYGSDYPCIPESG
;
A
#
# COMPACT_ATOMS: atom_id res chain seq x y z
N MET A 1 -16.49 1.67 -26.42
CA MET A 1 -15.38 1.72 -25.45
C MET A 1 -14.69 3.07 -25.63
N LEU A 2 -14.54 3.86 -24.56
CA LEU A 2 -13.73 5.08 -24.62
C LEU A 2 -12.26 4.66 -24.71
N THR A 3 -11.56 5.12 -25.74
CA THR A 3 -10.10 4.99 -25.80
C THR A 3 -9.52 5.76 -24.61
N PRO A 4 -8.64 5.17 -23.78
CA PRO A 4 -7.98 5.91 -22.72
C PRO A 4 -7.25 7.12 -23.33
N VAL A 5 -7.63 8.32 -22.91
CA VAL A 5 -7.00 9.58 -23.36
C VAL A 5 -5.62 9.73 -22.70
N THR A 6 -5.44 9.15 -21.52
CA THR A 6 -4.21 9.23 -20.73
C THR A 6 -3.24 8.13 -21.14
N ARG A 7 -2.11 8.50 -21.75
CA ARG A 7 -0.95 7.62 -21.93
C ARG A 7 0.00 7.79 -20.75
N LEU A 8 -0.32 7.15 -19.62
CA LEU A 8 0.58 7.10 -18.47
C LEU A 8 1.51 5.89 -18.59
N ALA A 9 2.77 6.05 -18.16
CA ALA A 9 3.63 4.90 -17.96
C ALA A 9 3.05 4.02 -16.82
N PRO A 10 3.10 2.68 -16.91
CA PRO A 10 2.54 1.81 -15.88
C PRO A 10 2.96 2.14 -14.43
N PRO A 11 4.22 2.52 -14.13
CA PRO A 11 4.63 2.91 -12.78
C PRO A 11 3.88 4.12 -12.21
N ALA A 12 3.38 5.02 -13.06
CA ALA A 12 2.70 6.23 -12.62
C ALA A 12 1.32 5.96 -11.99
N PHE A 13 0.71 4.80 -12.27
CA PHE A 13 -0.62 4.49 -11.72
C PHE A 13 -0.87 2.99 -11.56
N GLU A 14 -0.72 2.21 -12.62
CA GLU A 14 -1.12 0.79 -12.63
C GLU A 14 -0.33 -0.01 -11.58
N LEU A 15 0.97 0.26 -11.44
CA LEU A 15 1.81 -0.36 -10.42
C LEU A 15 1.29 -0.08 -9.00
N LEU A 16 0.95 1.18 -8.73
CA LEU A 16 0.43 1.61 -7.42
C LEU A 16 -0.94 0.98 -7.14
N ALA A 17 -1.80 0.89 -8.15
CA ALA A 17 -3.11 0.27 -8.05
C ALA A 17 -3.01 -1.25 -7.77
N GLN A 18 -2.09 -1.93 -8.47
CA GLN A 18 -1.84 -3.36 -8.28
C GLN A 18 -1.29 -3.65 -6.88
N THR A 19 -0.26 -2.93 -6.44
CA THR A 19 0.28 -3.07 -5.07
C THR A 19 -0.80 -2.82 -4.03
N THR A 20 -1.61 -1.77 -4.20
CA THR A 20 -2.71 -1.45 -3.29
C THR A 20 -3.71 -2.60 -3.18
N ARG A 21 -4.15 -3.17 -4.31
CA ARG A 21 -5.07 -4.33 -4.32
C ARG A 21 -4.44 -5.54 -3.65
N THR A 22 -3.20 -5.88 -4.01
CA THR A 22 -2.51 -7.05 -3.46
C THR A 22 -2.38 -6.99 -1.95
N VAL A 23 -2.04 -5.83 -1.38
CA VAL A 23 -1.92 -5.67 0.08
C VAL A 23 -3.29 -5.78 0.77
N ILE A 24 -4.35 -5.23 0.17
CA ILE A 24 -5.72 -5.39 0.68
C ILE A 24 -6.11 -6.88 0.70
N ASP A 25 -5.87 -7.60 -0.39
CA ASP A 25 -6.19 -9.02 -0.49
C ASP A 25 -5.39 -9.85 0.52
N LEU A 26 -4.11 -9.52 0.72
CA LEU A 26 -3.24 -10.16 1.71
C LEU A 26 -3.78 -10.00 3.14
N ILE A 27 -4.19 -8.78 3.49
CA ILE A 27 -4.76 -8.47 4.81
C ILE A 27 -6.09 -9.21 5.00
N HIS A 28 -6.97 -9.19 4.01
CA HIS A 28 -8.26 -9.88 4.08
C HIS A 28 -8.13 -11.40 4.11
N ALA A 29 -7.12 -11.94 3.43
CA ALA A 29 -6.74 -13.35 3.49
C ALA A 29 -6.05 -13.72 4.82
N ARG A 30 -5.97 -12.79 5.78
CA ARG A 30 -5.44 -12.99 7.14
C ARG A 30 -3.98 -13.43 7.18
N VAL A 31 -3.21 -13.18 6.12
CA VAL A 31 -1.81 -13.63 6.03
C VAL A 31 -0.98 -13.12 7.22
N LEU A 32 -1.15 -11.87 7.63
CA LEU A 32 -0.43 -11.31 8.78
C LEU A 32 -0.82 -11.99 10.11
N ALA A 33 -2.09 -12.38 10.26
CA ALA A 33 -2.59 -13.01 11.48
C ALA A 33 -2.19 -14.49 11.55
N ASP A 34 -2.19 -15.18 10.41
CA ASP A 34 -1.93 -16.60 10.32
C ASP A 34 -0.40 -16.90 10.25
N PHE A 35 0.42 -15.93 9.82
CA PHE A 35 1.88 -16.02 9.76
C PHE A 35 2.57 -14.87 10.52
N PRO A 36 2.50 -14.82 11.87
CA PRO A 36 2.94 -13.66 12.66
C PRO A 36 4.45 -13.36 12.61
N ASN A 37 5.27 -14.31 12.14
CA ASN A 37 6.72 -14.12 11.99
C ASN A 37 7.11 -13.62 10.58
N LEU A 38 6.17 -13.59 9.63
CA LEU A 38 6.41 -13.10 8.28
C LEU A 38 6.55 -11.57 8.30
N ARG A 39 7.65 -11.06 7.74
CA ARG A 39 7.85 -9.62 7.55
C ARG A 39 7.62 -9.26 6.10
N ILE A 40 6.66 -8.38 5.86
CA ILE A 40 6.31 -7.89 4.52
C ILE A 40 6.84 -6.48 4.39
N ILE A 41 7.59 -6.22 3.34
CA ILE A 41 7.99 -4.87 2.92
C ILE A 41 7.13 -4.50 1.72
N VAL A 42 6.32 -3.45 1.85
CA VAL A 42 5.47 -2.93 0.78
C VAL A 42 6.19 -1.76 0.12
N SER A 43 6.35 -1.83 -1.20
CA SER A 43 7.08 -0.82 -1.95
C SER A 43 6.34 0.51 -2.11
N HIS A 44 7.12 1.55 -2.41
CA HIS A 44 6.65 2.86 -2.84
C HIS A 44 5.72 3.51 -1.82
N ALA A 45 6.15 3.55 -0.56
CA ALA A 45 5.40 4.13 0.56
C ALA A 45 3.95 3.60 0.67
N ALA A 46 3.78 2.29 0.54
CA ALA A 46 2.48 1.59 0.53
C ALA A 46 1.54 1.98 -0.62
N ALA A 47 2.09 2.51 -1.72
CA ALA A 47 1.35 2.98 -2.87
C ALA A 47 0.23 3.97 -2.47
N THR A 48 -1.02 3.70 -2.86
CA THR A 48 -2.16 4.58 -2.53
C THR A 48 -2.86 4.22 -1.22
N LEU A 49 -2.49 3.10 -0.61
CA LEU A 49 -3.22 2.49 0.49
C LEU A 49 -3.34 3.38 1.73
N PRO A 50 -2.31 4.16 2.16
CA PRO A 50 -2.40 4.99 3.35
C PRO A 50 -3.56 5.99 3.29
N VAL A 51 -3.81 6.57 2.10
CA VAL A 51 -4.88 7.56 1.90
C VAL A 51 -6.26 6.91 1.94
N ILE A 52 -6.40 5.69 1.40
CA ILE A 52 -7.71 5.04 1.23
C ILE A 52 -8.03 3.99 2.31
N ALA A 53 -7.12 3.68 3.24
CA ALA A 53 -7.27 2.62 4.23
C ALA A 53 -8.62 2.66 4.96
N THR A 54 -8.99 3.82 5.52
CA THR A 54 -10.27 4.04 6.20
C THR A 54 -11.47 3.80 5.28
N ARG A 55 -11.37 4.18 3.99
CA ARG A 55 -12.45 3.94 3.01
C ARG A 55 -12.59 2.44 2.73
N VAL A 56 -11.48 1.72 2.57
CA VAL A 56 -11.51 0.27 2.32
C VAL A 56 -12.10 -0.48 3.51
N ASP A 57 -11.78 -0.06 4.74
CA ASP A 57 -12.40 -0.61 5.95
C ASP A 57 -13.91 -0.39 5.94
N LEU A 58 -14.35 0.86 5.76
CA LEU A 58 -15.77 1.26 5.74
C LEU A 58 -16.58 0.50 4.67
N PHE A 59 -16.11 0.51 3.42
CA PHE A 59 -16.87 -0.08 2.31
C PHE A 59 -16.78 -1.61 2.27
N GLY A 60 -15.68 -2.20 2.74
CA GLY A 60 -15.62 -3.67 2.80
C GLY A 60 -16.54 -4.25 3.87
N ALA A 61 -16.84 -3.51 4.95
CA ALA A 61 -17.86 -3.91 5.91
C ALA A 61 -19.28 -3.92 5.30
N VAL A 62 -19.55 -2.98 4.38
CA VAL A 62 -20.82 -2.92 3.62
C VAL A 62 -20.90 -4.04 2.58
N ALA A 63 -19.80 -4.33 1.88
CA ALA A 63 -19.78 -5.32 0.80
C ALA A 63 -19.87 -6.77 1.31
N ASN A 64 -19.40 -7.05 2.52
CA ASN A 64 -19.46 -8.39 3.12
C ASN A 64 -19.89 -8.32 4.60
N PRO A 65 -21.19 -8.02 4.85
CA PRO A 65 -21.71 -7.92 6.20
C PRO A 65 -21.75 -9.32 6.82
N GLY A 66 -20.82 -9.59 7.73
CA GLY A 66 -20.74 -10.86 8.45
C GLY A 66 -19.47 -11.67 8.22
N ALA A 67 -18.48 -11.18 7.46
CA ALA A 67 -17.15 -11.79 7.43
C ALA A 67 -16.53 -11.78 8.85
N PRO A 68 -16.48 -12.93 9.54
CA PRO A 68 -15.95 -12.96 10.90
C PRO A 68 -14.44 -12.69 10.84
N ASN A 69 -13.94 -11.85 11.75
CA ASN A 69 -12.51 -11.60 11.94
C ASN A 69 -11.77 -11.02 10.72
N ARG A 70 -12.42 -10.22 9.88
CA ARG A 70 -11.72 -9.41 8.85
C ARG A 70 -10.77 -8.42 9.55
N PRO A 71 -9.45 -8.50 9.34
CA PRO A 71 -8.53 -7.53 9.93
C PRO A 71 -8.79 -6.13 9.37
N SER A 72 -8.69 -5.10 10.20
CA SER A 72 -8.73 -3.72 9.72
C SER A 72 -7.49 -3.45 8.88
N ILE A 73 -7.70 -2.87 7.69
CA ILE A 73 -6.62 -2.39 6.84
C ILE A 73 -5.76 -1.41 7.62
N ARG A 74 -6.39 -0.40 8.24
CA ARG A 74 -5.66 0.64 8.97
C ARG A 74 -4.79 0.08 10.09
N SER A 75 -5.30 -0.85 10.90
CA SER A 75 -4.49 -1.47 11.96
C SER A 75 -3.40 -2.40 11.42
N SER A 76 -3.66 -3.06 10.28
CA SER A 76 -2.67 -3.96 9.67
C SER A 76 -1.48 -3.21 9.08
N LEU A 77 -1.67 -1.95 8.65
CA LEU A 77 -0.59 -1.12 8.12
C LEU A 77 0.51 -0.82 9.15
N SER A 78 0.21 -0.80 10.46
CA SER A 78 1.28 -0.62 11.46
C SER A 78 2.16 -1.86 11.64
N GLN A 79 1.73 -3.03 11.17
CA GLN A 79 2.44 -4.30 11.33
C GLN A 79 3.44 -4.59 10.20
N MET A 80 3.33 -3.88 9.08
CA MET A 80 4.17 -4.09 7.90
C MET A 80 5.34 -3.09 7.85
N HIS A 81 6.30 -3.39 6.97
CA HIS A 81 7.41 -2.52 6.63
C HIS A 81 7.21 -1.88 5.27
N TYR A 82 7.95 -0.79 5.01
CA TYR A 82 7.79 -0.01 3.80
C TYR A 82 9.13 0.47 3.27
N ASP A 83 9.33 0.37 1.95
CA ASP A 83 10.39 1.13 1.30
C ASP A 83 9.88 2.51 0.85
N LEU A 84 10.82 3.44 0.71
CA LEU A 84 10.60 4.79 0.19
C LEU A 84 11.15 4.94 -1.25
N ALA A 85 11.15 3.85 -2.02
CA ALA A 85 11.51 3.87 -3.43
C ALA A 85 10.50 4.70 -4.23
N GLY A 86 10.89 5.19 -5.42
CA GLY A 86 9.95 5.88 -6.31
C GLY A 86 9.86 7.40 -6.13
N ALA A 87 10.66 7.99 -5.24
CA ALA A 87 10.55 9.40 -4.80
C ALA A 87 9.15 9.71 -4.22
N PRO A 88 8.80 9.17 -3.04
CA PRO A 88 7.54 9.50 -2.39
C PRO A 88 7.48 11.00 -2.11
N VAL A 89 6.51 11.69 -2.69
CA VAL A 89 6.23 13.10 -2.43
C VAL A 89 5.81 13.31 -0.97
N ASP A 90 5.98 14.51 -0.44
CA ASP A 90 5.71 14.84 0.97
C ASP A 90 4.32 14.40 1.42
N GLU A 91 3.30 14.49 0.55
CA GLU A 91 1.94 14.07 0.84
C GLU A 91 1.82 12.56 1.03
N GLN A 92 2.53 11.77 0.22
CA GLN A 92 2.49 10.31 0.30
C GLN A 92 3.22 9.84 1.56
N LEU A 93 4.39 10.42 1.86
CA LEU A 93 5.11 10.12 3.08
C LEU A 93 4.30 10.51 4.32
N GLY A 94 3.69 11.70 4.33
CA GLY A 94 2.82 12.15 5.42
C GLY A 94 1.63 11.21 5.63
N ALA A 95 1.01 10.73 4.55
CA ALA A 95 -0.08 9.76 4.64
C ALA A 95 0.41 8.43 5.24
N LEU A 96 1.57 7.90 4.79
CA LEU A 96 2.16 6.68 5.33
C LEU A 96 2.45 6.81 6.83
N LEU A 97 3.12 7.89 7.25
CA LEU A 97 3.48 8.13 8.64
C LEU A 97 2.25 8.28 9.57
N SER A 98 1.06 8.56 9.02
CA SER A 98 -0.19 8.62 9.78
C SER A 98 -0.81 7.26 10.12
N VAL A 99 -0.33 6.17 9.51
CA VAL A 99 -0.88 4.81 9.64
C VAL A 99 0.17 3.73 9.92
N ALA A 100 1.43 3.95 9.54
CA ALA A 100 2.53 3.00 9.72
C ALA A 100 3.34 3.26 10.99
N ASP A 101 4.05 2.24 11.46
CA ASP A 101 5.09 2.42 12.48
C ASP A 101 6.29 3.15 11.85
N GLN A 102 6.80 4.19 12.51
CA GLN A 102 7.92 5.00 12.02
C GLN A 102 9.26 4.24 12.06
N THR A 103 9.36 3.19 12.87
CA THR A 103 10.54 2.31 12.93
C THR A 103 10.59 1.30 11.78
N HIS A 104 9.53 1.21 10.98
CA HIS A 104 9.37 0.24 9.90
C HIS A 104 9.61 0.82 8.50
N GLN A 105 10.32 1.96 8.43
CA GLN A 105 10.61 2.69 7.19
C GLN A 105 12.03 2.39 6.68
N HIS A 106 12.14 2.09 5.39
CA HIS A 106 13.39 1.72 4.74
C HIS A 106 13.67 2.62 3.54
N TYR A 107 14.92 3.02 3.34
CA TYR A 107 15.34 3.69 2.12
C TYR A 107 15.35 2.69 0.94
N GLY A 108 14.91 3.15 -0.24
CA GLY A 108 15.04 2.43 -1.50
C GLY A 108 15.26 3.41 -2.65
N SER A 109 16.18 3.10 -3.57
CA SER A 109 16.50 3.99 -4.70
C SER A 109 15.62 3.78 -5.93
N ASP A 110 15.01 2.61 -6.06
CA ASP A 110 14.38 2.13 -7.31
C ASP A 110 15.34 2.09 -8.52
N TYR A 111 16.66 1.99 -8.29
CA TYR A 111 17.63 1.88 -9.37
C TYR A 111 17.56 0.49 -10.04
N PRO A 112 17.65 0.39 -11.39
CA PRO A 112 17.86 1.46 -12.37
C PRO A 112 16.55 2.04 -12.96
N CYS A 113 15.38 1.62 -12.47
CA CYS A 113 14.08 2.09 -12.96
C CYS A 113 13.95 3.61 -12.82
N ILE A 114 14.43 4.14 -11.70
CA ILE A 114 14.68 5.57 -11.50
C ILE A 114 16.19 5.79 -11.57
N PRO A 115 16.70 6.47 -12.61
CA PRO A 115 18.10 6.80 -12.70
C PRO A 115 18.47 7.84 -11.63
N GLU A 116 19.75 7.89 -11.29
CA GLU A 116 20.27 8.97 -10.44
C GLU A 116 19.94 10.32 -11.10
N SER A 117 19.32 11.20 -10.34
CA SER A 117 19.30 12.62 -10.66
C SER A 117 20.75 13.12 -10.61
N GLY A 118 21.35 13.32 -11.79
CA GLY A 118 22.67 13.94 -11.93
C GLY A 118 22.74 15.37 -11.41
#